data_AF-A0A836P0S5-F1
#
_entry.id   AF-A0A836P0S5-F1
#
_cell.length_a   1.000
_cell.length_b   1.000
_cell.length_c   1.000
_cell.angle_alpha   90.00
_cell.angle_beta   90.00
_cell.angle_gamma   90.00
#
_symmetry.space_group_name_H-M   'P 1'
#
loop_
_entity.id
_entity.type
_entity.pdbx_description
1 polymer ?
#
loop_
_entity_poly.entity_id
_entity_poly.type
_entity_poly.pdbx_seq_one_letter_code
_entity_poly.pdbx_strand_id
1 'polypeptide(L)'
;MVVQGWQVFTRYVLNDSPSWTEPVTLLLLSTALSLGAAAGVHTNRHFGFYLLGEHVPPLMRKIFEVIRPLMIMSIGAVLAWWSAVLLIDGLDIKMAGAQMPQSINYLPLSIGGA
;
A
#
# COMPACT_ATOMS: atom_id res chain seq x y z
N MET A 1 -7.96 -11.65 7.98
CA MET A 1 -9.32 -12.26 8.10
C MET A 1 -9.82 -12.33 9.54
N VAL A 2 -8.96 -12.39 10.56
CA VAL A 2 -9.38 -12.47 11.98
C VAL A 2 -10.23 -11.26 12.42
N VAL A 3 -9.84 -10.03 12.07
CA VAL A 3 -10.57 -8.80 12.47
C VAL A 3 -11.98 -8.73 11.87
N GLN A 4 -12.14 -9.08 10.59
CA GLN A 4 -13.45 -9.15 9.95
C GLN A 4 -14.30 -10.32 10.50
N GLY A 5 -13.69 -11.46 10.82
CA GLY A 5 -14.40 -12.56 11.48
C GLY A 5 -14.92 -12.15 12.86
N TRP A 6 -14.14 -11.38 13.62
CA TRP A 6 -14.56 -10.82 14.89
C TRP A 6 -15.72 -9.82 14.76
N GLN A 7 -15.70 -8.96 13.73
CA GLN A 7 -16.80 -8.04 13.42
C GLN A 7 -18.12 -8.79 13.13
N VAL A 8 -18.07 -9.89 12.39
CA VAL A 8 -19.25 -10.73 12.10
C VAL A 8 -19.74 -11.39 13.39
N PHE A 9 -18.85 -12.00 14.17
CA PHE A 9 -19.22 -12.65 15.43
C PHE A 9 -19.89 -11.68 16.41
N THR A 10 -19.30 -10.52 16.63
CA THR A 10 -19.83 -9.50 17.54
C THR A 10 -21.20 -8.97 17.09
N ARG A 11 -21.38 -8.71 15.79
CA ARG A 11 -22.67 -8.27 15.23
C ARG A 11 -23.77 -9.31 15.38
N TYR A 12 -23.50 -10.59 15.14
CA TYR A 12 -24.53 -11.63 15.10
C TYR A 12 -24.72 -12.39 16.42
N VAL A 13 -23.70 -12.42 17.30
CA VAL A 13 -23.74 -13.15 18.59
C VAL A 13 -23.89 -12.19 19.76
N LEU A 14 -23.14 -11.07 19.75
CA LEU A 14 -23.13 -10.10 20.86
C LEU A 14 -24.09 -8.92 20.62
N ASN A 15 -24.70 -8.83 19.42
CA ASN A 15 -25.58 -7.74 18.99
C ASN A 15 -24.97 -6.34 19.18
N ASP A 16 -23.64 -6.26 19.21
CA ASP A 16 -22.86 -5.03 19.33
C ASP A 16 -21.87 -4.98 18.18
N SER A 17 -21.94 -3.95 17.35
CA SER A 17 -21.08 -3.80 16.17
C SER A 17 -19.88 -2.93 16.55
N PRO A 18 -18.68 -3.51 16.76
CA PRO A 18 -17.56 -2.75 17.25
C PRO A 18 -17.04 -1.82 16.16
N SER A 19 -17.14 -0.52 16.38
CA SER A 19 -16.72 0.53 15.44
C SER A 19 -15.21 0.55 15.15
N TRP A 20 -14.40 -0.17 15.93
CA TRP A 20 -12.95 -0.22 15.78
C TRP A 20 -12.47 -1.23 14.73
N THR A 21 -13.29 -2.19 14.31
CA THR A 21 -12.83 -3.27 13.40
C THR A 21 -12.57 -2.76 11.98
N GLU A 22 -13.31 -1.74 11.56
CA GLU A 22 -13.17 -1.09 10.25
C GLU A 22 -11.81 -0.35 10.10
N PRO A 23 -11.41 0.57 11.00
CA PRO A 23 -10.07 1.17 10.99
C PRO A 23 -8.93 0.16 10.91
N VAL A 24 -9.00 -0.88 11.76
CA VAL A 24 -7.93 -1.87 11.88
C VAL A 24 -7.82 -2.71 10.61
N THR A 25 -8.94 -3.02 9.97
CA THR A 25 -8.94 -3.77 8.71
C THR A 25 -8.29 -2.95 7.60
N LEU A 26 -8.59 -1.66 7.49
CA LEU A 26 -7.97 -0.77 6.51
C LEU A 26 -6.46 -0.60 6.74
N LEU A 27 -6.01 -0.54 7.99
CA LEU A 27 -4.59 -0.45 8.34
C LEU A 27 -3.84 -1.73 7.94
N LEU A 28 -4.42 -2.90 8.21
CA LEU A 28 -3.84 -4.19 7.83
C LEU A 28 -3.79 -4.36 6.31
N LEU A 29 -4.84 -3.95 5.60
CA LEU A 29 -4.88 -3.99 4.13
C LEU A 29 -3.86 -3.05 3.49
N SER A 30 -3.79 -1.80 3.94
CA SER A 30 -2.80 -0.83 3.44
C SER A 30 -1.37 -1.30 3.69
N THR A 31 -1.10 -1.88 4.86
CA THR A 31 0.20 -2.49 5.17
C THR A 31 0.52 -3.67 4.24
N ALA A 32 -0.43 -4.59 4.05
CA ALA A 32 -0.23 -5.73 3.19
C ALA A 32 -0.02 -5.32 1.71
N LEU A 33 -0.77 -4.33 1.23
CA LEU A 33 -0.60 -3.78 -0.12
C LEU A 33 0.78 -3.13 -0.29
N SER A 34 1.24 -2.37 0.70
CA SER A 34 2.57 -1.75 0.66
C SER A 34 3.69 -2.80 0.63
N LEU A 35 3.59 -3.84 1.46
CA LEU A 35 4.53 -4.96 1.43
C LEU A 35 4.46 -5.74 0.11
N GLY A 36 3.26 -5.92 -0.45
CA GLY A 36 3.06 -6.51 -1.76
C GLY A 36 3.70 -5.71 -2.89
N ALA A 37 3.64 -4.39 -2.82
CA ALA A 37 4.32 -3.49 -3.76
C ALA A 37 5.85 -3.65 -3.67
N ALA A 38 6.42 -3.63 -2.46
CA ALA A 38 7.84 -3.85 -2.23
C ALA A 38 8.31 -5.23 -2.73
N ALA A 39 7.56 -6.29 -2.43
CA ALA A 39 7.83 -7.64 -2.91
C ALA A 39 7.69 -7.75 -4.45
N GLY A 40 6.75 -7.02 -5.05
CA GLY A 40 6.54 -6.95 -6.50
C GLY A 40 7.71 -6.30 -7.23
N VAL A 41 8.26 -5.20 -6.69
CA VAL A 41 9.48 -4.55 -7.17
C VAL A 41 10.68 -5.49 -7.03
N HIS A 42 10.86 -6.12 -5.86
CA HIS A 42 11.96 -7.06 -5.61
C HIS A 42 11.95 -8.27 -6.55
N THR A 43 10.76 -8.80 -6.85
CA THR A 43 10.62 -9.97 -7.73
C THR A 43 10.87 -9.62 -9.21
N ASN A 44 11.06 -8.33 -9.55
CA ASN A 44 11.31 -7.83 -10.91
C ASN A 44 10.35 -8.42 -11.95
N ARG A 45 9.15 -8.82 -11.52
CA ARG A 45 8.13 -9.53 -12.33
C ARG A 45 7.35 -8.57 -13.22
N HIS A 46 7.98 -7.48 -13.64
CA HIS A 46 7.48 -6.63 -14.70
C HIS A 46 7.48 -7.45 -15.99
N PHE A 47 6.30 -7.98 -16.33
CA PHE A 47 5.88 -8.45 -17.64
C PHE A 47 7.06 -8.70 -18.58
N GLY A 48 7.48 -9.97 -18.62
CA GLY A 48 8.50 -10.42 -19.54
C GLY A 48 8.17 -9.98 -20.95
N PHE A 49 8.76 -8.86 -21.37
CA PHE A 49 9.13 -8.60 -22.75
C PHE A 49 10.25 -9.56 -23.19
N TYR A 50 10.26 -10.79 -22.67
CA TYR A 50 11.08 -11.89 -23.17
C TYR A 50 10.74 -12.17 -24.64
N LEU A 51 9.53 -11.81 -25.11
CA LEU A 51 9.12 -11.95 -26.51
C LEU A 51 9.48 -10.74 -27.41
N LEU A 52 9.66 -9.52 -26.87
CA LEU A 52 10.16 -8.38 -27.68
C LEU A 52 11.69 -8.29 -27.70
N GLY A 53 12.35 -8.81 -26.66
CA GLY A 53 13.81 -8.69 -26.47
C GLY A 53 14.65 -9.32 -27.58
N GLU A 54 14.11 -10.29 -28.34
CA GLU A 54 14.81 -10.88 -29.48
C GLU A 54 14.90 -9.95 -30.70
N HIS A 55 14.05 -8.91 -30.78
CA HIS A 55 13.96 -8.03 -31.95
C HIS A 55 14.31 -6.55 -31.66
N VAL A 56 14.65 -6.20 -30.43
CA VAL A 56 14.94 -4.80 -30.05
C VAL A 56 16.46 -4.53 -30.05
N PRO A 57 16.94 -3.45 -30.70
CA PRO A 57 18.35 -3.11 -30.72
C PRO A 57 18.93 -2.85 -29.32
N PRO A 58 20.23 -3.16 -29.10
CA PRO A 58 20.86 -3.17 -27.78
C PRO A 58 20.80 -1.82 -27.04
N LEU A 59 20.72 -0.71 -27.79
CA LEU A 59 20.58 0.64 -27.24
C LEU A 59 19.20 0.85 -26.57
N MET A 60 18.12 0.42 -27.22
CA MET A 60 16.77 0.54 -26.65
C MET A 60 16.61 -0.35 -25.41
N ARG A 61 17.21 -1.55 -25.41
CA ARG A 61 17.20 -2.43 -24.23
C ARG A 61 17.82 -1.74 -23.01
N LYS A 62 18.95 -1.07 -23.19
CA LYS A 62 19.63 -0.34 -22.11
C LYS A 62 18.82 0.85 -21.58
N ILE A 63 18.09 1.55 -22.47
CA ILE A 63 17.17 2.61 -22.06
C ILE A 63 16.02 2.04 -21.22
N PHE A 64 15.41 0.92 -21.64
CA PHE A 64 14.33 0.28 -20.89
C PHE A 64 14.77 -0.27 -19.53
N GLU A 65 16.02 -0.74 -19.42
CA GLU A 65 16.61 -1.20 -18.17
C GLU A 65 16.83 -0.04 -17.17
N VAL A 66 17.07 1.18 -17.65
CA VAL A 66 17.25 2.37 -16.80
C VAL A 66 15.91 3.04 -16.48
N ILE A 67 15.00 3.15 -17.44
CA ILE A 67 13.74 3.90 -17.25
C ILE A 67 12.79 3.18 -16.28
N ARG A 68 12.81 1.84 -16.27
CA ARG A 68 11.94 1.01 -15.42
C ARG A 68 12.17 1.25 -13.92
N PRO A 69 13.39 1.06 -13.37
CA PRO A 69 13.64 1.34 -11.95
C PRO A 69 13.45 2.83 -11.63
N LEU A 70 13.74 3.73 -12.57
CA LEU A 70 13.56 5.17 -12.38
C LEU A 70 12.09 5.57 -12.25
N MET A 71 11.19 4.95 -13.04
CA MET A 71 9.74 5.10 -12.88
C MET A 71 9.22 4.48 -11.58
N ILE A 72 9.71 3.30 -11.21
CA ILE A 72 9.31 2.66 -9.94
C ILE A 72 9.71 3.55 -8.75
N MET A 73 10.94 4.09 -8.78
CA MET A 73 11.46 4.98 -7.76
C MET A 73 10.68 6.30 -7.70
N SER A 74 10.33 6.89 -8.84
CA SER A 74 9.53 8.13 -8.85
C SER A 74 8.11 7.92 -8.33
N ILE A 75 7.45 6.83 -8.71
CA ILE A 75 6.12 6.48 -8.20
C ILE A 75 6.18 6.21 -6.68
N GLY A 76 7.16 5.44 -6.22
CA GLY A 76 7.38 5.18 -4.79
C GLY A 76 7.57 6.47 -3.99
N ALA A 77 8.45 7.36 -4.45
CA ALA A 77 8.73 8.63 -3.79
C ALA A 77 7.51 9.56 -3.72
N VAL A 78 6.70 9.65 -4.80
CA VAL A 78 5.45 10.43 -4.80
C VAL A 78 4.45 9.84 -3.81
N LEU A 79 4.29 8.52 -3.79
CA LEU A 79 3.40 7.84 -2.85
C LEU A 79 3.84 8.05 -1.40
N ALA A 80 5.14 7.94 -1.11
CA ALA A 80 5.69 8.17 0.23
C ALA A 80 5.42 9.59 0.71
N TRP A 81 5.71 10.58 -0.14
CA TRP A 81 5.57 12.00 0.18
C TRP A 81 4.11 12.37 0.42
N TRP A 82 3.22 12.07 -0.53
CA TRP A 82 1.80 12.43 -0.41
C TRP A 82 1.12 11.69 0.74
N SER A 83 1.47 10.41 0.96
CA SER A 83 0.94 9.67 2.10
C SER A 83 1.43 10.26 3.42
N ALA A 84 2.68 10.72 3.51
CA ALA A 84 3.21 11.36 4.72
C ALA A 84 2.54 12.70 5.01
N VAL A 85 2.25 13.50 3.97
CA VAL A 85 1.47 14.74 4.11
C VAL A 85 0.07 14.43 4.64
N LEU A 86 -0.64 13.48 4.03
CA LEU A 86 -1.98 13.07 4.48
C LEU A 86 -1.98 12.44 5.88
N LEU A 87 -0.90 11.72 6.21
CA LEU A 87 -0.71 11.16 7.55
C LEU A 87 -0.70 12.27 8.58
N ILE A 88 0.19 13.26 8.39
CA ILE A 88 0.39 14.38 9.32
C ILE A 88 -0.87 15.25 9.40
N ASP A 89 -1.49 15.56 8.26
CA ASP A 89 -2.67 16.45 8.18
C ASP A 89 -3.89 15.88 8.91
N GLY A 90 -4.07 14.55 8.91
CA GLY A 90 -5.17 13.91 9.61
C GLY A 90 -4.84 13.36 11.01
N LEU A 91 -3.67 13.68 11.59
CA LEU A 91 -3.33 13.26 12.97
C LEU A 91 -4.26 13.90 14.01
N ASP A 92 -4.71 15.14 13.75
CA ASP A 92 -5.61 15.86 14.65
C ASP A 92 -7.08 15.43 14.52
N ILE A 93 -7.41 14.67 13.46
CA ILE A 93 -8.77 14.17 13.20
C ILE A 93 -8.94 12.80 13.85
N LYS A 94 -9.69 12.78 14.96
CA LYS A 94 -10.03 11.54 15.67
C LYS A 94 -11.04 10.71 14.88
N MET A 95 -10.74 9.43 14.70
CA MET A 95 -11.65 8.50 14.02
C MET A 95 -12.83 8.15 14.93
N ALA A 96 -14.04 8.06 14.37
CA ALA A 96 -15.22 7.64 15.13
C ALA A 96 -15.07 6.15 15.52
N GLY A 97 -14.98 5.86 16.82
CA GLY A 97 -15.06 4.50 17.34
C GLY A 97 -13.74 3.77 17.63
N ALA A 98 -12.59 4.42 17.44
CA ALA A 98 -11.27 3.97 17.92
C ALA A 98 -10.44 5.18 18.36
N GLN A 99 -9.60 5.04 19.40
CA GLN A 99 -8.73 6.13 19.89
C GLN A 99 -7.52 6.42 18.95
N MET A 100 -7.68 6.20 17.64
CA MET A 100 -6.63 6.35 16.64
C MET A 100 -6.98 7.48 15.66
N PRO A 101 -5.96 8.21 15.16
CA PRO A 101 -6.18 9.24 14.15
C PRO A 101 -6.69 8.61 12.84
N GLN A 102 -7.59 9.31 12.15
CA GLN A 102 -8.18 8.85 10.89
C GLN A 102 -7.11 8.54 9.83
N SER A 103 -6.01 9.29 9.88
CA SER A 103 -4.92 9.23 8.92
C SER A 103 -3.96 8.05 9.10
N ILE A 104 -4.11 7.23 10.14
CA ILE A 104 -3.19 6.13 10.44
C ILE A 104 -3.06 5.11 9.28
N ASN A 105 -4.07 5.02 8.41
CA ASN A 105 -4.06 4.18 7.22
C ASN A 105 -3.04 4.61 6.16
N TYR A 106 -2.56 5.86 6.19
CA TYR A 106 -1.51 6.35 5.28
C TYR A 106 -0.11 5.97 5.76
N LEU A 107 0.05 5.61 7.03
CA LEU A 107 1.32 5.28 7.66
C LEU A 107 2.09 4.16 6.92
N PRO A 108 1.45 3.03 6.54
CA PRO A 108 2.16 1.98 5.82
C PRO A 108 2.61 2.40 4.42
N LEU A 109 1.84 3.28 3.75
CA LEU A 109 2.20 3.82 2.43
C LEU A 109 3.33 4.85 2.53
N SER A 110 3.35 5.68 3.57
CA SER A 110 4.44 6.62 3.85
C SER A 110 5.77 5.92 4.10
N ILE A 111 5.75 4.83 4.88
CA ILE A 111 6.96 4.08 5.22
C ILE A 111 7.37 3.14 4.10
N GLY A 112 6.43 2.42 3.49
CA GLY A 112 6.76 1.42 2.48
C GLY A 112 6.99 1.97 1.06
N GLY A 113 6.69 3.24 0.82
CA GLY A 113 7.05 3.95 -0.42
C GLY A 113 8.41 4.65 -0.40
N ALA A 114 9.00 4.87 0.79
CA ALA A 114 10.29 5.54 0.99
C ALA A 114 11.46 4.55 0.90
#